data_AF-A0A8J2RRE5-F1
#
_entry.id   AF-A0A8J2RRE5-F1
#
_cell.length_a   1.000
_cell.length_b   1.000
_cell.length_c   1.000
_cell.angle_alpha   90.00
_cell.angle_beta   90.00
_cell.angle_gamma   90.00
#
_symmetry.space_group_name_H-M   'P 1'
#
loop_
_entity.id
_entity.type
_entity.pdbx_description
1 polymer ?
#
loop_
_entity_poly.entity_id
_entity_poly.type
_entity_poly.pdbx_seq_one_letter_code
_entity_poly.pdbx_strand_id
1 'polypeptide(L)'
;MEYTTHVYKISKHVFLRGTDWRRGSYHVNNLSNALRLLTVYKYGGYYFDLDIISVRPVTYYGNFIAAVTSEIVNNNAIHADMKHSYIEMAIKDFVTNFRPDVWGNNGPNLMFRVLKTWCNVETLNSMDYVTCPGFNVLPASSFHPVTHFEMEKLFTQLTTNENDSEAKSISWLTEKVVGVHVWNRMNKDDPIYKNATHAYNRLARDHCPHIFSIAPEIF
;
A
#
# COMPACT_ATOMS: atom_id res chain seq x y z
N MET A 1 5.23 -41.93 17.77
CA MET A 1 5.83 -40.64 17.39
C MET A 1 5.46 -40.42 15.92
N GLU A 2 4.31 -39.81 15.66
CA GLU A 2 3.86 -39.48 14.30
C GLU A 2 2.86 -38.32 14.43
N TYR A 3 3.38 -37.10 14.30
CA TYR A 3 2.58 -35.88 14.12
C TYR A 3 2.81 -35.41 12.69
N THR A 4 2.07 -36.00 11.75
CA THR A 4 2.14 -35.63 10.33
C THR A 4 1.16 -34.49 10.08
N THR A 5 1.73 -33.28 10.14
CA THR A 5 1.38 -32.02 9.46
C THR A 5 0.16 -32.07 8.52
N HIS A 6 -0.98 -31.55 8.99
CA HIS A 6 -2.05 -31.06 8.12
C HIS A 6 -1.68 -29.66 7.61
N VAL A 7 -0.77 -29.60 6.62
CA VAL A 7 -0.58 -28.36 5.86
C VAL A 7 -1.72 -28.28 4.86
N TYR A 8 -2.76 -27.52 5.20
CA TYR A 8 -3.82 -27.16 4.26
C TYR A 8 -3.18 -26.54 3.01
N LYS A 9 -3.30 -27.19 1.86
CA LYS A 9 -3.15 -26.52 0.57
C LYS A 9 -4.14 -25.37 0.57
N ILE A 10 -3.65 -24.13 0.67
CA ILE A 10 -4.44 -22.91 0.46
C ILE A 10 -4.78 -22.87 -1.04
N SER A 11 -5.78 -23.66 -1.42
CA SER A 11 -6.35 -23.66 -2.76
C SER A 11 -7.17 -22.38 -2.93
N LYS A 12 -7.14 -21.78 -4.14
CA LYS A 12 -8.05 -20.71 -4.57
C LYS A 12 -9.52 -20.99 -4.18
N HIS A 13 -9.89 -22.27 -4.11
CA HIS A 13 -11.21 -22.73 -3.72
C HIS A 13 -11.53 -22.55 -2.23
N VAL A 14 -10.56 -22.69 -1.32
CA VAL A 14 -10.78 -22.52 0.13
C VAL A 14 -10.94 -21.04 0.47
N PHE A 15 -10.13 -20.18 -0.13
CA PHE A 15 -10.13 -18.74 0.15
C PHE A 15 -11.42 -18.04 -0.36
N LEU A 16 -11.87 -18.39 -1.56
CA LEU A 16 -13.08 -17.78 -2.17
C LEU A 16 -14.40 -18.44 -1.74
N ARG A 17 -14.39 -19.66 -1.17
CA ARG A 17 -15.60 -20.30 -0.60
C ARG A 17 -15.72 -20.08 0.91
N GLY A 18 -14.62 -19.91 1.63
CA GLY A 18 -14.61 -19.64 3.06
C GLY A 18 -15.02 -18.21 3.42
N THR A 19 -15.11 -17.31 2.44
CA THR A 19 -15.51 -15.93 2.61
C THR A 19 -16.64 -15.60 1.64
N ASP A 20 -17.72 -14.97 2.12
CA ASP A 20 -18.76 -14.44 1.25
C ASP A 20 -18.33 -13.07 0.69
N TRP A 21 -17.20 -13.06 -0.01
CA TRP A 21 -16.53 -11.83 -0.47
C TRP A 21 -17.38 -11.01 -1.44
N ARG A 22 -18.43 -11.59 -2.03
CA ARG A 22 -19.37 -10.92 -2.92
C ARG A 22 -20.42 -10.11 -2.17
N ARG A 23 -20.59 -10.33 -0.86
CA ARG A 23 -21.50 -9.55 -0.02
C ARG A 23 -20.80 -8.32 0.57
N GLY A 24 -21.62 -7.32 0.92
CA GLY A 24 -21.18 -6.07 1.53
C GLY A 24 -20.81 -4.98 0.52
N SER A 25 -20.83 -3.74 0.98
CA SER A 25 -20.49 -2.55 0.18
C SER A 25 -19.01 -2.49 -0.22
N TYR A 26 -18.16 -3.29 0.43
CA TYR A 26 -16.70 -3.28 0.23
C TYR A 26 -16.18 -4.51 -0.53
N HIS A 27 -17.04 -5.27 -1.21
CA HIS A 27 -16.67 -6.52 -1.90
C HIS A 27 -15.48 -6.38 -2.88
N VAL A 28 -15.43 -5.30 -3.68
CA VAL A 28 -14.29 -5.04 -4.59
C VAL A 28 -13.00 -4.80 -3.81
N ASN A 29 -13.05 -4.02 -2.73
CA ASN A 29 -11.89 -3.75 -1.88
C ASN A 29 -11.41 -5.03 -1.19
N ASN A 30 -12.33 -5.83 -0.65
CA ASN A 30 -12.04 -7.11 -0.01
C ASN A 30 -11.41 -8.10 -1.00
N LEU A 31 -11.94 -8.21 -2.21
CA LEU A 31 -11.35 -9.05 -3.25
C LEU A 31 -9.95 -8.55 -3.63
N SER A 32 -9.75 -7.24 -3.75
CA SER A 32 -8.42 -6.66 -3.99
C SER A 32 -7.44 -7.05 -2.87
N ASN A 33 -7.80 -6.82 -1.60
CA ASN A 33 -6.97 -7.19 -0.44
C ASN A 33 -6.59 -8.68 -0.45
N ALA A 34 -7.55 -9.56 -0.77
CA ALA A 34 -7.31 -10.99 -0.92
C ALA A 34 -6.28 -11.29 -2.02
N LEU A 35 -6.48 -10.71 -3.21
CA LEU A 35 -5.62 -10.94 -4.36
C LEU A 35 -4.20 -10.45 -4.12
N ARG A 36 -4.02 -9.33 -3.40
CA ARG A 36 -2.72 -8.81 -2.96
C ARG A 36 -1.93 -9.86 -2.18
N LEU A 37 -2.54 -10.34 -1.09
CA LEU A 37 -1.94 -11.33 -0.21
C LEU A 37 -1.62 -12.63 -0.95
N LEU A 38 -2.57 -13.15 -1.73
CA LEU A 38 -2.39 -14.38 -2.49
C LEU A 38 -1.31 -14.26 -3.57
N THR A 39 -1.22 -13.12 -4.24
CA THR A 39 -0.21 -12.86 -5.28
C THR A 39 1.18 -12.84 -4.67
N VAL A 40 1.38 -12.03 -3.63
CA VAL A 40 2.67 -11.92 -2.94
C VAL A 40 3.06 -13.25 -2.29
N TYR A 41 2.13 -13.97 -1.65
CA TYR A 41 2.42 -15.29 -1.09
C TYR A 41 2.84 -16.30 -2.15
N LYS A 42 2.14 -16.32 -3.29
CA LYS A 42 2.38 -17.33 -4.33
C LYS A 42 3.65 -17.07 -5.14
N TYR A 43 3.94 -15.82 -5.46
CA TYR A 43 5.01 -15.45 -6.40
C TYR A 43 6.16 -14.70 -5.75
N GLY A 44 5.99 -14.21 -4.51
CA GLY A 44 6.91 -13.26 -3.89
C GLY A 44 6.91 -11.90 -4.61
N GLY A 45 7.86 -11.05 -4.23
CA GLY A 45 8.13 -9.77 -4.86
C GLY A 45 7.27 -8.63 -4.32
N TYR A 46 7.18 -7.57 -5.11
CA TYR A 46 6.54 -6.31 -4.75
C TYR A 46 5.09 -6.27 -5.22
N TYR A 47 4.20 -5.77 -4.36
CA TYR A 47 2.88 -5.32 -4.73
C TYR A 47 2.69 -3.87 -4.31
N PHE A 48 2.25 -3.04 -5.26
CA PHE A 48 1.86 -1.65 -5.06
C PHE A 48 0.45 -1.42 -5.63
N ASP A 49 -0.36 -0.61 -4.95
CA ASP A 49 -1.61 -0.12 -5.53
C ASP A 49 -1.32 0.67 -6.81
N LEU A 50 -2.27 0.64 -7.74
CA LEU A 50 -2.10 1.24 -9.08
C LEU A 50 -2.03 2.76 -9.06
N ASP A 51 -2.41 3.38 -7.94
CA ASP A 51 -2.31 4.80 -7.65
C ASP A 51 -1.09 5.12 -6.78
N ILE A 52 0.00 4.36 -6.94
CA ILE A 52 1.33 4.68 -6.40
C ILE A 52 2.27 5.05 -7.55
N ILE A 53 2.78 6.28 -7.54
CA ILE A 53 3.87 6.70 -8.42
C ILE A 53 5.19 6.31 -7.75
N SER A 54 5.97 5.41 -8.36
CA SER A 54 7.31 5.08 -7.88
C SER A 54 8.26 6.21 -8.27
N VAL A 55 8.94 6.78 -7.27
CA VAL A 55 9.87 7.90 -7.45
C VAL A 55 11.33 7.49 -7.28
N ARG A 56 11.58 6.32 -6.66
CA ARG A 56 12.91 5.75 -6.46
C ARG A 56 12.90 4.21 -6.58
N PRO A 57 14.05 3.57 -6.85
CA PRO A 57 14.17 2.12 -6.86
C PRO A 57 13.80 1.50 -5.51
N VAL A 58 13.04 0.41 -5.56
CA VAL A 58 12.60 -0.36 -4.38
C VAL A 58 13.54 -1.51 -4.03
N THR A 59 14.55 -1.78 -4.87
CA THR A 59 15.36 -3.01 -4.87
C THR A 59 16.16 -3.27 -3.59
N TYR A 60 16.34 -2.25 -2.75
CA TYR A 60 17.03 -2.37 -1.46
C TYR A 60 16.09 -2.79 -0.31
N TYR A 61 14.78 -2.80 -0.55
CA TYR A 61 13.76 -3.10 0.46
C TYR A 61 13.19 -4.50 0.23
N GLY A 62 13.47 -5.42 1.16
CA GLY A 62 12.90 -6.75 1.21
C GLY A 62 11.99 -6.92 2.42
N ASN A 63 11.09 -7.90 2.33
CA ASN A 63 10.14 -8.31 3.38
C ASN A 63 9.62 -7.14 4.21
N PHE A 64 8.75 -6.33 3.62
CA PHE A 64 8.25 -5.13 4.27
C PHE A 64 6.78 -4.86 4.01
N ILE A 65 6.16 -4.08 4.89
CA ILE A 65 4.90 -3.37 4.67
C ILE A 65 5.10 -1.88 4.96
N ALA A 66 4.51 -1.01 4.14
CA ALA A 66 4.55 0.43 4.41
C ALA A 66 3.46 0.85 5.41
N ALA A 67 3.85 1.63 6.40
CA ALA A 67 2.90 2.37 7.23
C ALA A 67 2.20 3.45 6.39
N VAL A 68 0.96 3.77 6.74
CA VAL A 68 0.17 4.88 6.17
C VAL A 68 0.24 6.11 7.07
N THR A 69 0.23 5.88 8.38
CA THR A 69 0.41 6.88 9.44
C THR A 69 1.24 6.25 10.56
N SER A 70 1.46 6.94 11.69
CA SER A 70 2.07 6.34 12.89
C SER A 70 1.24 5.22 13.53
N GLU A 71 -0.02 5.04 13.11
CA GLU A 71 -0.96 4.10 13.73
C GLU A 71 -1.58 3.10 12.74
N ILE A 72 -1.41 3.33 11.43
CA ILE A 72 -2.05 2.54 10.39
C ILE A 72 -0.98 1.95 9.47
N VAL A 73 -1.09 0.67 9.18
CA VAL A 73 -0.41 -0.01 8.06
C VAL A 73 -1.45 -0.46 7.03
N ASN A 74 -1.03 -0.65 5.77
CA ASN A 74 -1.91 -1.20 4.75
C ASN A 74 -1.12 -2.07 3.77
N ASN A 75 -1.80 -3.04 3.13
CA ASN A 75 -1.20 -3.92 2.13
C ASN A 75 -1.12 -3.27 0.72
N ASN A 76 -1.21 -1.95 0.65
CA ASN A 76 -1.15 -1.19 -0.60
C ASN A 76 0.29 -0.95 -1.08
N ALA A 77 1.27 -1.10 -0.20
CA ALA A 77 2.69 -1.18 -0.56
C ALA A 77 3.40 -2.21 0.31
N ILE A 78 3.71 -3.36 -0.29
CA ILE A 78 4.22 -4.53 0.41
C ILE A 78 5.20 -5.29 -0.46
N HIS A 79 6.25 -5.84 0.14
CA HIS A 79 7.11 -6.85 -0.45
C HIS A 79 7.17 -8.05 0.48
N ALA A 80 7.13 -9.26 -0.06
CA ALA A 80 7.58 -10.43 0.69
C ALA A 80 8.21 -11.47 -0.22
N ASP A 81 9.12 -12.25 0.33
CA ASP A 81 9.61 -13.45 -0.33
C ASP A 81 8.47 -14.44 -0.56
N MET A 82 8.64 -15.28 -1.58
CA MET A 82 7.64 -16.30 -1.90
C MET A 82 7.38 -17.18 -0.66
N LYS A 83 6.10 -17.38 -0.34
CA LYS A 83 5.61 -18.13 0.82
C LYS A 83 6.07 -17.60 2.19
N HIS A 84 6.38 -16.31 2.30
CA HIS A 84 6.78 -15.72 3.58
C HIS A 84 5.72 -15.94 4.68
N SER A 85 6.16 -16.40 5.86
CA SER A 85 5.28 -16.83 6.96
C SER A 85 4.34 -15.73 7.47
N TYR A 86 4.80 -14.48 7.50
CA TYR A 86 3.94 -13.33 7.83
C TYR A 86 2.73 -13.22 6.88
N ILE A 87 2.95 -13.37 5.57
CA ILE A 87 1.86 -13.31 4.57
C ILE A 87 0.95 -14.53 4.72
N GLU A 88 1.49 -15.71 5.03
CA GLU A 88 0.68 -16.89 5.34
C GLU A 88 -0.25 -16.66 6.54
N MET A 89 0.28 -16.03 7.60
CA MET A 89 -0.50 -15.66 8.78
C MET A 89 -1.60 -14.66 8.43
N ALA A 90 -1.30 -13.66 7.60
CA ALA A 90 -2.27 -12.71 7.08
C ALA A 90 -3.38 -13.38 6.25
N ILE A 91 -3.04 -14.36 5.41
CA ILE A 91 -4.01 -15.14 4.63
C ILE A 91 -4.92 -15.97 5.55
N LYS A 92 -4.37 -16.58 6.60
CA LYS A 92 -5.15 -17.34 7.60
C LYS A 92 -6.09 -16.41 8.39
N ASP A 93 -5.61 -15.25 8.82
CA ASP A 93 -6.45 -14.23 9.48
C ASP A 93 -7.57 -13.77 8.55
N PHE A 94 -7.28 -13.53 7.28
CA PHE A 94 -8.27 -13.08 6.30
C PHE A 94 -9.47 -14.03 6.23
N VAL A 95 -9.22 -15.33 6.18
CA VAL A 95 -10.29 -16.34 6.11
C VAL A 95 -11.02 -16.47 7.44
N THR A 96 -10.30 -16.42 8.57
CA THR A 96 -10.87 -16.69 9.90
C THR A 96 -11.68 -15.52 10.44
N ASN A 97 -11.21 -14.30 10.19
CA ASN A 97 -11.74 -13.06 10.75
C ASN A 97 -12.39 -12.17 9.69
N PHE A 98 -12.85 -12.76 8.57
CA PHE A 98 -13.45 -12.01 7.46
C PHE A 98 -14.68 -11.22 7.90
N ARG A 99 -14.73 -9.93 7.56
CA ARG A 99 -15.90 -9.05 7.80
C ARG A 99 -16.24 -8.24 6.57
N PRO A 100 -17.31 -8.59 5.82
CA PRO A 100 -17.67 -7.87 4.59
C PRO A 100 -18.24 -6.47 4.86
N ASP A 101 -18.69 -6.22 6.08
CA ASP A 101 -19.40 -5.02 6.53
C ASP A 101 -18.48 -3.91 7.07
N VAL A 102 -17.20 -4.21 7.32
CA VAL A 102 -16.23 -3.26 7.89
C VAL A 102 -15.09 -3.02 6.91
N TRP A 103 -15.02 -1.81 6.35
CA TRP A 103 -14.06 -1.44 5.28
C TRP A 103 -12.60 -1.85 5.58
N GLY A 104 -12.11 -1.52 6.77
CA GLY A 104 -10.71 -1.76 7.14
C GLY A 104 -10.41 -3.18 7.63
N ASN A 105 -11.42 -4.02 7.90
CA ASN A 105 -11.21 -5.25 8.66
C ASN A 105 -10.34 -6.28 7.93
N ASN A 106 -10.48 -6.38 6.60
CA ASN A 106 -9.79 -7.38 5.78
C ASN A 106 -8.56 -6.80 5.05
N GLY A 107 -8.20 -5.56 5.35
CA GLY A 107 -7.03 -4.86 4.81
C GLY A 107 -6.22 -4.28 5.96
N PRO A 108 -6.24 -2.95 6.20
CA PRO A 108 -5.43 -2.30 7.23
C PRO A 108 -5.47 -2.95 8.62
N ASN A 109 -6.67 -3.23 9.14
CA ASN A 109 -6.81 -3.81 10.48
C ASN A 109 -6.31 -5.25 10.54
N LEU A 110 -6.46 -6.02 9.46
CA LEU A 110 -5.90 -7.36 9.36
C LEU A 110 -4.38 -7.33 9.41
N MET A 111 -3.76 -6.49 8.58
CA MET A 111 -2.30 -6.38 8.56
C MET A 111 -1.77 -5.95 9.93
N PHE A 112 -2.45 -4.99 10.56
CA PHE A 112 -2.05 -4.55 11.90
C PHE A 112 -2.21 -5.64 12.95
N ARG A 113 -3.36 -6.34 13.01
CA ARG A 113 -3.56 -7.48 13.94
C ARG A 113 -2.47 -8.53 13.81
N VAL A 114 -2.12 -8.88 12.57
CA VAL A 114 -1.09 -9.89 12.27
C VAL A 114 0.30 -9.39 12.64
N LEU A 115 0.62 -8.10 12.42
CA LEU A 115 1.89 -7.50 12.88
C LEU A 115 2.02 -7.55 14.39
N LYS A 116 0.96 -7.28 15.16
CA LYS A 116 1.03 -7.35 16.63
C LYS A 116 1.43 -8.73 17.10
N THR A 117 0.89 -9.78 16.47
CA THR A 117 1.29 -11.17 16.73
C THR A 117 2.70 -11.47 16.25
N TRP A 118 3.06 -11.04 15.03
CA TRP A 118 4.37 -11.29 14.45
C TRP A 118 5.51 -10.64 15.25
N CYS A 119 5.31 -9.38 15.64
CA CYS A 119 6.31 -8.56 16.30
C CYS A 119 6.25 -8.62 17.84
N ASN A 120 5.23 -9.29 18.39
CA ASN A 120 4.96 -9.37 19.83
C ASN A 120 4.93 -7.99 20.54
N VAL A 121 4.29 -7.00 19.91
CA VAL A 121 4.09 -5.64 20.45
C VAL A 121 2.71 -5.09 20.08
N GLU A 122 2.20 -4.13 20.86
CA GLU A 122 0.82 -3.64 20.69
C GLU A 122 0.68 -2.42 19.77
N THR A 123 1.76 -1.67 19.52
CA THR A 123 1.71 -0.40 18.76
C THR A 123 2.72 -0.40 17.62
N LEU A 124 2.39 0.27 16.51
CA LEU A 124 3.32 0.43 15.39
C LEU A 124 4.61 1.16 15.78
N ASN A 125 4.54 2.13 16.70
CA ASN A 125 5.72 2.86 17.17
C ASN A 125 6.71 1.96 17.94
N SER A 126 6.28 0.79 18.41
CA SER A 126 7.13 -0.21 19.05
C SER A 126 7.65 -1.28 18.07
N MET A 127 7.29 -1.19 16.78
CA MET A 127 7.70 -2.13 15.74
C MET A 127 9.00 -1.64 15.07
N ASP A 128 10.06 -2.41 15.21
CA ASP A 128 11.36 -2.17 14.60
C ASP A 128 11.98 -3.49 14.12
N TYR A 129 13.21 -3.44 13.63
CA TYR A 129 13.90 -4.62 13.10
C TYR A 129 14.17 -5.70 14.18
N VAL A 130 14.23 -5.33 15.46
CA VAL A 130 14.46 -6.24 16.59
C VAL A 130 13.15 -6.91 16.97
N THR A 131 12.06 -6.14 17.10
CA THR A 131 10.75 -6.67 17.50
C THR A 131 10.07 -7.40 16.36
N CYS A 132 10.28 -7.01 15.11
CA CYS A 132 9.71 -7.62 13.90
C CYS A 132 10.76 -8.37 13.05
N PRO A 133 11.41 -9.43 13.55
CA PRO A 133 12.50 -10.08 12.83
C PRO A 133 12.01 -10.63 11.48
N GLY A 134 12.77 -10.31 10.42
CA GLY A 134 12.51 -10.81 9.07
C GLY A 134 11.33 -10.16 8.34
N PHE A 135 10.59 -9.24 8.96
CA PHE A 135 9.53 -8.49 8.28
C PHE A 135 9.43 -7.05 8.78
N ASN A 136 9.88 -6.10 7.97
CA ASN A 136 10.04 -4.71 8.36
C ASN A 136 8.74 -3.89 8.18
N VAL A 137 8.55 -2.89 9.03
CA VAL A 137 7.55 -1.84 8.82
C VAL A 137 8.28 -0.60 8.33
N LEU A 138 8.04 -0.21 7.07
CA LEU A 138 8.61 1.03 6.54
C LEU A 138 7.85 2.24 7.11
N PRO A 139 8.54 3.36 7.41
CA PRO A 139 7.89 4.59 7.83
C PRO A 139 6.86 5.08 6.81
N ALA A 140 5.84 5.80 7.29
CA ALA A 140 4.79 6.33 6.41
C ALA A 140 5.35 7.23 5.29
N SER A 141 6.42 7.98 5.56
CA SER A 141 7.09 8.82 4.57
C SER A 141 7.67 8.05 3.38
N SER A 142 7.82 6.72 3.44
CA SER A 142 8.35 5.93 2.33
C SER A 142 7.37 5.80 1.15
N PHE A 143 6.06 5.65 1.42
CA PHE A 143 5.04 5.48 0.37
C PHE A 143 3.84 6.44 0.50
N HIS A 144 3.68 7.07 1.67
CA HIS A 144 2.58 7.96 2.01
C HIS A 144 3.13 9.29 2.57
N PRO A 145 4.04 9.99 1.85
CA PRO A 145 4.58 11.26 2.30
C PRO A 145 3.51 12.38 2.36
N VAL A 146 2.38 12.19 1.66
CA VAL A 146 1.16 12.99 1.80
C VAL A 146 0.05 12.05 2.25
N THR A 147 -0.50 12.30 3.43
CA THR A 147 -1.57 11.46 3.98
C THR A 147 -2.89 11.67 3.24
N HIS A 148 -3.83 10.75 3.41
CA HIS A 148 -5.18 10.88 2.84
C HIS A 148 -5.93 12.13 3.34
N PHE A 149 -5.64 12.62 4.55
CA PHE A 149 -6.20 13.87 5.09
C PHE A 149 -5.63 15.12 4.41
N GLU A 150 -4.46 15.01 3.79
CA GLU A 150 -3.75 16.12 3.16
C GLU A 150 -3.63 15.94 1.65
N MET A 151 -4.36 14.98 1.07
CA MET A 151 -4.24 14.57 -0.32
C MET A 151 -4.44 15.74 -1.29
N GLU A 152 -5.23 16.75 -0.90
CA GLU A 152 -5.47 17.96 -1.70
C GLU A 152 -4.16 18.68 -2.05
N LYS A 153 -3.14 18.61 -1.17
CA LYS A 153 -1.82 19.19 -1.43
C LYS A 153 -1.14 18.63 -2.69
N LEU A 154 -1.53 17.43 -3.14
CA LEU A 154 -1.05 16.86 -4.40
C LEU A 154 -1.66 17.55 -5.62
N PHE A 155 -2.86 18.14 -5.48
CA PHE A 155 -3.71 18.65 -6.55
C PHE A 155 -3.99 20.16 -6.45
N THR A 156 -3.38 20.86 -5.50
CA THR A 156 -3.47 22.32 -5.39
C THR A 156 -2.41 23.00 -6.26
N GLN A 157 -2.79 24.08 -6.94
CA GLN A 157 -1.89 24.94 -7.70
C GLN A 157 -0.76 25.47 -6.81
N LEU A 158 0.48 25.24 -7.23
CA LEU A 158 1.63 25.85 -6.55
C LEU A 158 1.66 27.34 -6.91
N THR A 159 1.56 28.20 -5.89
CA THR A 159 1.40 29.67 -6.03
C THR A 159 2.71 30.39 -6.39
N THR A 160 3.79 29.66 -6.61
CA THR A 160 5.12 30.23 -6.75
C THR A 160 5.54 30.39 -8.20
N ASN A 161 6.11 31.56 -8.51
CA ASN A 161 6.63 31.91 -9.82
C ASN A 161 7.65 30.87 -10.30
N GLU A 162 7.53 30.41 -11.57
CA GLU A 162 8.33 29.34 -12.18
C GLU A 162 9.86 29.57 -12.18
N ASN A 163 10.30 30.78 -11.86
CA ASN A 163 11.69 31.22 -11.83
C ASN A 163 12.39 30.96 -10.50
N ASP A 164 11.68 30.53 -9.47
CA ASP A 164 12.28 30.21 -8.18
C ASP A 164 12.66 28.72 -8.13
N SER A 165 13.95 28.42 -7.97
CA SER A 165 14.42 27.04 -7.88
C SER A 165 13.90 26.33 -6.63
N GLU A 166 13.58 27.07 -5.57
CA GLU A 166 12.96 26.53 -4.35
C GLU A 166 11.49 26.14 -4.59
N ALA A 167 10.78 26.92 -5.42
CA ALA A 167 9.42 26.65 -5.90
C ALA A 167 9.29 25.39 -6.78
N LYS A 168 10.41 24.91 -7.35
CA LYS A 168 10.45 23.67 -8.12
C LYS A 168 10.45 22.43 -7.23
N SER A 169 10.94 22.54 -6.00
CA SER A 169 11.09 21.40 -5.09
C SER A 169 9.81 21.11 -4.31
N ILE A 170 9.40 19.84 -4.32
CA ILE A 170 8.31 19.35 -3.47
C ILE A 170 8.95 19.01 -2.12
N SER A 171 8.71 19.82 -1.09
CA SER A 171 9.45 19.74 0.19
C SER A 171 9.36 18.37 0.89
N TRP A 172 8.23 17.68 0.74
CA TRP A 172 8.03 16.34 1.31
C TRP A 172 8.69 15.22 0.48
N LEU A 173 9.14 15.49 -0.75
CA LEU A 173 9.79 14.52 -1.65
C LEU A 173 11.28 14.31 -1.31
N THR A 174 11.54 13.92 -0.06
CA THR A 174 12.89 13.66 0.46
C THR A 174 13.48 12.36 -0.11
N GLU A 175 14.77 12.09 0.12
CA GLU A 175 15.46 10.84 -0.26
C GLU A 175 14.83 9.56 0.31
N LYS A 176 14.07 9.68 1.41
CA LYS A 176 13.38 8.56 2.07
C LYS A 176 12.11 8.12 1.34
N VAL A 177 11.57 8.97 0.45
CA VAL A 177 10.36 8.68 -0.31
C VAL A 177 10.67 7.72 -1.45
N VAL A 178 10.01 6.58 -1.48
CA VAL A 178 10.22 5.54 -2.50
C VAL A 178 9.08 5.53 -3.51
N GLY A 179 7.86 5.71 -3.03
CA GLY A 179 6.67 5.92 -3.84
C GLY A 179 5.76 6.99 -3.24
N VAL A 180 4.79 7.44 -4.02
CA VAL A 180 3.78 8.40 -3.59
C VAL A 180 2.41 7.82 -3.92
N HIS A 181 1.66 7.44 -2.88
CA HIS A 181 0.27 7.08 -3.01
C HIS A 181 -0.59 8.34 -3.24
N VAL A 182 -1.32 8.38 -4.36
CA VAL A 182 -2.05 9.59 -4.79
C VAL A 182 -3.54 9.58 -4.47
N TRP A 183 -4.03 8.53 -3.80
CA TRP A 183 -5.38 8.45 -3.22
C TRP A 183 -6.51 8.55 -4.24
N ASN A 184 -6.40 7.86 -5.40
CA ASN A 184 -7.28 8.05 -6.56
C ASN A 184 -8.78 7.94 -6.25
N ARG A 185 -9.16 7.19 -5.21
CA ARG A 185 -10.57 7.08 -4.80
C ARG A 185 -11.17 8.41 -4.32
N MET A 186 -10.36 9.28 -3.73
CA MET A 186 -10.82 10.51 -3.05
C MET A 186 -10.97 11.70 -3.99
N ASN A 187 -10.35 11.64 -5.16
CA ASN A 187 -10.26 12.70 -6.18
C ASN A 187 -10.67 12.19 -7.58
N LYS A 188 -11.31 11.02 -7.66
CA LYS A 188 -11.72 10.37 -8.93
C LYS A 188 -12.63 11.22 -9.83
N ASP A 189 -13.30 12.22 -9.24
CA ASP A 189 -14.26 13.09 -9.94
C ASP A 189 -13.66 14.48 -10.23
N ASP A 190 -12.42 14.74 -9.79
CA ASP A 190 -11.75 16.04 -9.95
C ASP A 190 -10.91 16.03 -11.24
N PRO A 191 -11.17 16.95 -12.20
CA PRO A 191 -10.42 16.99 -13.43
C PRO A 191 -8.98 17.48 -13.20
N ILE A 192 -8.01 16.76 -13.75
CA ILE A 192 -6.61 17.16 -13.74
C ILE A 192 -6.27 17.74 -15.12
N TYR A 193 -5.94 19.04 -15.13
CA TYR A 193 -5.44 19.70 -16.33
C TYR A 193 -3.96 19.40 -16.49
N LYS A 194 -3.54 18.91 -17.66
CA LYS A 194 -2.16 18.48 -17.94
C LYS A 194 -1.15 19.62 -17.75
N ASN A 195 -1.54 20.86 -18.04
CA ASN A 195 -0.74 22.08 -17.86
C ASN A 195 -0.75 22.66 -16.43
N ALA A 196 -1.49 22.07 -15.49
CA ALA A 196 -1.51 22.52 -14.11
C ALA A 196 -0.15 22.34 -13.44
N THR A 197 0.15 23.20 -12.46
CA THR A 197 1.45 23.16 -11.75
C THR A 197 1.42 22.30 -10.49
N HIS A 198 0.38 21.46 -10.33
CA HIS A 198 0.17 20.58 -9.18
C HIS A 198 1.38 19.67 -8.92
N ALA A 199 1.59 19.31 -7.66
CA ALA A 199 2.61 18.32 -7.29
C ALA A 199 2.40 16.98 -8.02
N TYR A 200 1.15 16.53 -8.17
CA TYR A 200 0.80 15.34 -8.95
C TYR A 200 1.31 15.41 -10.39
N ASN A 201 1.05 16.51 -11.11
CA ASN A 201 1.48 16.67 -12.50
C ASN A 201 3.01 16.59 -12.63
N ARG A 202 3.73 17.19 -11.68
CA ARG A 202 5.20 17.11 -11.66
C ARG A 202 5.68 15.67 -11.44
N LEU A 203 5.10 14.97 -10.46
CA LEU A 203 5.45 13.56 -10.19
C LEU A 203 5.18 12.68 -11.41
N ALA A 204 3.99 12.79 -12.01
CA ALA A 204 3.60 12.00 -13.17
C ALA A 204 4.49 12.28 -14.38
N ARG A 205 4.81 13.56 -14.64
CA ARG A 205 5.70 13.96 -15.74
C ARG A 205 7.12 13.44 -15.53
N ASP A 206 7.66 13.58 -14.33
CA ASP A 206 9.08 13.34 -14.07
C ASP A 206 9.37 11.83 -13.86
N HIS A 207 8.40 11.07 -13.31
CA HIS A 207 8.57 9.65 -12.98
C HIS A 207 7.77 8.68 -13.86
N CYS A 208 6.80 9.17 -14.64
CA CYS A 208 6.03 8.37 -15.61
C CYS A 208 5.95 9.08 -16.99
N PRO A 209 7.08 9.56 -17.57
CA PRO A 209 7.07 10.50 -18.69
C PRO A 209 6.34 9.98 -19.93
N HIS A 210 6.37 8.68 -20.20
CA HIS A 210 5.70 8.08 -21.36
C HIS A 210 4.19 7.99 -21.20
N ILE A 211 3.71 7.71 -19.98
CA ILE A 211 2.28 7.69 -19.69
C ILE A 211 1.75 9.13 -19.66
N PHE A 212 2.50 10.04 -19.04
CA PHE A 212 2.13 11.44 -18.97
C PHE A 212 2.13 12.13 -20.34
N SER A 213 3.05 11.78 -21.26
CA SER A 213 3.08 12.40 -22.59
C SER A 213 1.83 12.08 -23.42
N ILE A 214 1.28 10.87 -23.29
CA ILE A 214 0.09 10.42 -24.01
C ILE A 214 -1.24 10.70 -23.28
N ALA A 215 -1.19 11.17 -22.03
CA ALA A 215 -2.39 11.59 -21.31
C ALA A 215 -3.10 12.73 -22.05
N PRO A 216 -4.45 12.78 -22.06
CA PRO A 216 -5.19 13.89 -22.65
C PRO A 216 -4.94 15.20 -21.90
N GLU A 217 -5.37 16.32 -22.46
CA GLU A 217 -5.20 17.64 -21.82
C GLU A 217 -5.96 17.78 -20.49
N ILE A 218 -7.02 17.00 -20.33
CA ILE A 218 -7.81 16.86 -19.10
C ILE A 218 -8.04 15.37 -18.88
N PHE A 219 -7.66 14.85 -17.72
CA PHE A 219 -7.83 13.45 -17.33
C PHE A 219 -8.30 13.31 -15.88
#